data_AF-A0A950V962-F1
#
_entry.id   AF-A0A950V962-F1
#
_cell.length_a   1.000
_cell.length_b   1.000
_cell.length_c   1.000
_cell.angle_alpha   90.00
_cell.angle_beta   90.00
_cell.angle_gamma   90.00
#
_symmetry.space_group_name_H-M   'P 1'
#
loop_
_entity.id
_entity.type
_entity.pdbx_description
1 polymer ?
#
loop_
_entity_poly.entity_id
_entity_poly.type
_entity_poly.pdbx_seq_one_letter_code
_entity_poly.pdbx_strand_id
1 'polypeptide(L)'
;MPSRKRVSRGAAHAKPLSLADLRSGQKCVLDRLDVPEDVARRLMELGFLPGHEVVPGRRAPGGGPRVFRVDGSEVALRDDTAARVYVHRDPEPDPIALS
;
A
#
# COMPACT_ATOMS: atom_id res chain seq x y z
N MET A 1 2.19 41.58 8.75
CA MET A 1 2.68 40.21 9.02
C MET A 1 2.32 39.34 7.81
N PRO A 2 3.27 38.91 6.97
CA PRO A 2 2.97 38.24 5.69
C PRO A 2 2.61 36.76 5.88
N SER A 3 1.63 36.31 5.10
CA SER A 3 1.12 34.93 5.02
C SER A 3 2.22 33.89 4.85
N ARG A 4 2.22 32.85 5.70
CA ARG A 4 3.01 31.64 5.47
C ARG A 4 2.46 30.93 4.24
N LYS A 5 3.13 31.17 3.11
CA LYS A 5 2.96 30.47 1.84
C LYS A 5 3.03 28.95 2.10
N ARG A 6 1.91 28.25 1.97
CA ARG A 6 1.91 26.78 1.82
C ARG A 6 2.68 26.49 0.55
N VAL A 7 3.92 26.02 0.70
CA VAL A 7 4.72 25.58 -0.45
C VAL A 7 4.08 24.28 -0.92
N SER A 8 3.30 24.40 -1.99
CA SER A 8 2.98 23.31 -2.90
C SER A 8 4.30 22.73 -3.43
N ARG A 9 4.82 21.69 -2.78
CA ARG A 9 5.83 20.84 -3.43
C ARG A 9 5.09 19.99 -4.44
N GLY A 10 5.28 20.34 -5.71
CA GLY A 10 4.78 19.56 -6.84
C GLY A 10 5.17 18.10 -6.66
N ALA A 11 4.15 17.24 -6.64
CA ALA A 11 4.36 15.83 -6.89
C ALA A 11 4.75 15.72 -8.37
N ALA A 12 6.04 15.84 -8.67
CA ALA A 12 6.60 15.27 -9.88
C ALA A 12 6.06 13.84 -9.99
N HIS A 13 5.54 13.46 -11.16
CA HIS A 13 4.89 12.18 -11.45
C HIS A 13 5.69 10.99 -10.88
N ALA A 14 5.45 10.68 -9.61
CA ALA A 14 6.11 9.58 -8.95
C ALA A 14 5.46 8.32 -9.50
N LYS A 15 6.28 7.39 -9.98
CA LYS A 15 5.81 6.09 -10.45
C LYS A 15 4.90 5.49 -9.37
N PRO A 16 3.71 4.98 -9.75
CA PRO A 16 2.77 4.43 -8.78
C PRO A 16 3.43 3.29 -8.00
N LEU A 17 3.27 3.31 -6.67
CA LEU A 17 3.88 2.34 -5.77
C LEU A 17 2.99 1.09 -5.70
N SER A 18 3.56 -0.08 -5.94
CA SER A 18 2.84 -1.36 -5.85
C SER A 18 3.17 -2.12 -4.57
N LEU A 19 2.40 -3.16 -4.25
CA LEU A 19 2.69 -4.06 -3.14
C LEU A 19 4.04 -4.79 -3.30
N ALA A 20 4.47 -5.03 -4.54
CA ALA A 20 5.76 -5.66 -4.82
C ALA A 20 6.94 -4.76 -4.42
N ASP A 21 6.76 -3.44 -4.48
CA ASP A 21 7.80 -2.43 -4.20
C ASP A 21 8.02 -2.18 -2.70
N LEU A 22 7.10 -2.65 -1.84
CA LEU A 22 7.12 -2.28 -0.43
C LEU A 22 8.30 -2.88 0.32
N ARG A 23 8.79 -2.19 1.36
CA ARG A 23 9.72 -2.77 2.33
C ARG A 23 8.93 -3.38 3.48
N SER A 24 9.42 -4.49 4.06
CA SER A 24 8.70 -5.15 5.15
C SER A 24 8.47 -4.21 6.34
N GLY A 25 7.29 -4.30 6.94
CA GLY A 25 6.86 -3.43 8.04
C GLY A 25 6.35 -2.04 7.63
N GLN A 26 6.45 -1.66 6.35
CA GLN A 26 5.98 -0.35 5.87
C GLN A 26 4.45 -0.34 5.71
N LYS A 27 3.74 0.36 6.59
CA LYS A 27 2.29 0.57 6.47
C LYS A 27 1.96 1.42 5.24
N CYS A 28 1.02 0.96 4.43
CA CYS A 28 0.51 1.67 3.28
C CYS A 28 -1.01 1.53 3.21
N VAL A 29 -1.66 2.40 2.46
CA VAL A 29 -3.10 2.34 2.21
C VAL A 29 -3.32 1.85 0.78
N LEU A 30 -4.19 0.85 0.63
CA LEU A 30 -4.54 0.32 -0.69
C LEU A 30 -5.26 1.39 -1.51
N ASP A 31 -4.77 1.64 -2.73
CA ASP A 31 -5.31 2.67 -3.63
C ASP A 31 -6.25 2.03 -4.66
N ARG A 32 -5.73 1.10 -5.46
CA ARG A 32 -6.49 0.44 -6.53
C ARG A 32 -5.93 -0.93 -6.87
N LEU A 33 -6.78 -1.77 -7.46
CA LEU A 33 -6.40 -3.09 -7.99
C LEU A 33 -6.49 -3.05 -9.52
N ASP A 34 -5.39 -3.36 -10.21
CA ASP A 34 -5.28 -3.37 -11.68
C ASP A 34 -5.12 -4.81 -12.20
N VAL A 35 -6.08 -5.65 -11.81
CA VAL A 35 -6.12 -7.09 -12.06
C VAL A 35 -7.47 -7.46 -12.68
N PRO A 36 -7.61 -8.65 -13.29
CA PRO A 36 -8.91 -9.14 -13.77
C PRO A 36 -10.00 -9.09 -12.68
N GLU A 37 -11.25 -8.87 -13.07
CA GLU A 37 -12.36 -8.62 -12.13
C GLU A 37 -12.58 -9.77 -11.13
N ASP A 38 -12.45 -11.01 -11.58
CA ASP A 38 -12.52 -12.20 -10.74
C ASP A 38 -11.43 -12.24 -9.68
N VAL A 39 -10.20 -11.83 -10.05
CA VAL A 39 -9.07 -11.71 -9.13
C VAL A 39 -9.29 -10.55 -8.16
N ALA A 40 -9.76 -9.41 -8.64
CA ALA A 40 -10.06 -8.25 -7.80
C ALA A 40 -11.12 -8.59 -6.74
N ARG A 41 -12.21 -9.25 -7.14
CA ARG A 41 -13.27 -9.72 -6.23
C ARG A 41 -12.70 -10.64 -5.15
N ARG A 42 -11.87 -11.61 -5.54
CA ARG A 42 -11.23 -12.52 -4.58
C ARG A 42 -10.29 -11.79 -3.61
N LEU A 43 -9.52 -10.82 -4.09
CA LEU A 43 -8.65 -10.01 -3.24
C LEU A 43 -9.46 -9.16 -2.26
N MET A 44 -10.57 -8.58 -2.69
CA MET A 44 -11.45 -7.82 -1.81
C MET A 44 -12.11 -8.71 -0.73
N GLU A 45 -12.54 -9.93 -1.06
CA GLU A 45 -13.01 -10.92 -0.08
C GLU A 45 -11.95 -11.27 0.98
N LEU A 46 -10.67 -11.18 0.61
CA LEU A 46 -9.52 -11.44 1.49
C LEU A 46 -9.06 -10.21 2.28
N GLY A 47 -9.70 -9.04 2.11
CA GLY A 47 -9.37 -7.82 2.85
C GLY A 47 -8.56 -6.77 2.08
N PHE A 48 -8.26 -6.97 0.80
CA PHE A 48 -7.59 -5.97 -0.05
C PHE A 48 -8.61 -4.95 -0.59
N LEU A 49 -9.17 -4.13 0.30
CA LEU A 49 -10.11 -3.07 -0.08
C LEU A 49 -9.41 -1.72 -0.23
N PRO A 50 -9.71 -0.94 -1.28
CA PRO A 50 -9.26 0.46 -1.37
C PRO A 50 -9.56 1.23 -0.08
N GLY A 51 -8.60 2.04 0.36
CA GLY A 51 -8.66 2.79 1.62
C GLY A 51 -8.26 2.00 2.87
N HIS A 52 -8.00 0.68 2.77
CA HIS A 52 -7.60 -0.12 3.94
C HIS A 52 -6.08 -0.20 4.09
N GLU A 53 -5.62 -0.35 5.34
CA GLU A 53 -4.21 -0.57 5.65
C GLU A 53 -3.75 -1.94 5.13
N VAL A 54 -2.64 -1.93 4.40
CA VAL A 54 -1.85 -3.11 4.04
C VAL A 54 -0.48 -2.99 4.68
N VAL A 55 -0.04 -4.08 5.32
CA VAL A 55 1.33 -4.19 5.84
C VAL A 55 2.06 -5.36 5.18
N PRO A 56 3.18 -5.12 4.49
CA PRO A 56 4.01 -6.19 3.93
C PRO A 56 4.71 -6.96 5.05
N GLY A 57 4.48 -8.26 5.09
CA GLY A 57 5.09 -9.22 6.00
C GLY A 57 6.38 -9.82 5.44
N ARG A 58 6.63 -11.09 5.77
CA ARG A 58 7.79 -11.87 5.31
C ARG A 58 7.58 -12.39 3.88
N ARG A 59 8.69 -12.61 3.18
CA ARG A 59 8.70 -13.39 1.93
C ARG A 59 8.88 -14.87 2.27
N ALA A 60 8.22 -15.75 1.51
CA ALA A 60 8.47 -17.18 1.62
C ALA A 60 9.93 -17.52 1.28
N PRO A 61 10.52 -18.57 1.88
CA PRO A 61 11.86 -19.04 1.53
C PRO A 61 11.98 -19.34 0.02
N GLY A 62 13.12 -19.04 -0.58
CA GLY A 62 13.39 -19.39 -1.99
C GLY A 62 12.75 -18.46 -3.03
N GLY A 63 12.34 -17.24 -2.66
CA GLY A 63 11.80 -16.26 -3.62
C GLY A 63 10.31 -16.47 -3.96
N GLY A 64 9.59 -17.20 -3.10
CA GLY A 64 8.15 -17.43 -3.24
C GLY A 64 7.29 -16.19 -2.90
N PRO A 65 5.95 -16.37 -2.88
CA PRO A 65 4.98 -15.32 -2.60
C PRO A 65 5.31 -14.51 -1.35
N ARG A 66 4.89 -13.24 -1.34
CA ARG A 66 5.02 -12.34 -0.20
C ARG A 66 3.74 -12.34 0.62
N VAL A 67 3.89 -12.41 1.94
CA VAL A 67 2.76 -12.29 2.87
C VAL A 67 2.43 -10.82 3.10
N PHE A 68 1.15 -10.48 3.07
CA PHE A 68 0.62 -9.16 3.43
C PHE A 68 -0.42 -9.34 4.53
N ARG A 69 -0.40 -8.42 5.50
CA ARG A 69 -1.44 -8.32 6.52
C ARG A 69 -2.51 -7.32 6.07
N VAL A 70 -3.74 -7.79 6.02
CA VAL A 70 -4.95 -7.04 5.64
C VAL A 70 -6.07 -7.40 6.58
N ASP A 71 -6.77 -6.41 7.15
CA ASP A 71 -7.92 -6.63 8.03
C ASP A 71 -7.70 -7.74 9.10
N GLY A 72 -6.52 -7.73 9.74
CA GLY A 72 -6.14 -8.73 10.74
C GLY A 72 -5.73 -10.11 10.22
N SER A 73 -5.86 -10.37 8.92
CA SER A 73 -5.52 -11.64 8.26
C SER A 73 -4.19 -11.57 7.50
N GLU A 74 -3.50 -12.71 7.36
CA GLU A 74 -2.28 -12.84 6.55
C GLU A 74 -2.58 -13.53 5.21
N VAL A 75 -2.20 -12.88 4.11
CA VAL A 75 -2.45 -13.37 2.75
C VAL A 75 -1.16 -13.39 1.95
N ALA A 76 -0.82 -14.56 1.40
CA ALA A 76 0.31 -14.73 0.51
C ALA A 76 -0.08 -14.35 -0.94
N LEU A 77 0.65 -13.42 -1.53
CA LEU A 77 0.43 -12.93 -2.88
C LEU A 77 1.69 -13.14 -3.73
N ARG A 78 1.48 -13.63 -4.95
CA ARG A 78 2.56 -13.73 -5.95
C ARG A 78 3.01 -12.34 -6.37
N ASP A 79 4.30 -12.21 -6.70
CA ASP A 79 4.88 -10.93 -7.12
C ASP A 79 4.17 -10.35 -8.38
N ASP A 80 3.75 -11.21 -9.33
CA ASP A 80 3.03 -10.79 -10.54
C ASP A 80 1.70 -10.06 -10.23
N THR A 81 0.97 -10.56 -9.23
CA THR A 81 -0.29 -9.95 -8.77
C THR A 81 -0.01 -8.74 -7.90
N ALA A 82 0.96 -8.82 -6.98
CA ALA A 82 1.35 -7.73 -6.11
C ALA A 82 1.86 -6.49 -6.88
N ALA A 83 2.50 -6.69 -8.03
CA ALA A 83 2.94 -5.62 -8.92
C ALA A 83 1.78 -4.82 -9.57
N ARG A 84 0.56 -5.35 -9.52
CA ARG A 84 -0.65 -4.74 -10.06
C ARG A 84 -1.63 -4.24 -9.00
N VAL A 85 -1.26 -4.36 -7.73
CA VAL A 85 -2.01 -3.80 -6.61
C VAL A 85 -1.27 -2.57 -6.11
N TYR A 86 -1.90 -1.41 -6.24
CA TYR A 86 -1.28 -0.12 -6.00
C TYR A 86 -1.66 0.44 -4.64
N VAL A 87 -0.73 1.18 -4.06
CA VAL A 87 -0.87 1.76 -2.72
C VAL A 87 -0.32 3.18 -2.70
N HIS A 88 -0.78 3.95 -1.73
CA HIS A 88 -0.11 5.18 -1.32
C HIS A 88 0.44 5.01 0.09
N ARG A 89 1.51 5.75 0.40
CA ARG A 89 2.03 5.78 1.76
C ARG A 89 1.01 6.49 2.62
N ASP A 90 0.69 5.90 3.76
CA ASP A 90 0.02 6.65 4.82
C ASP A 90 1.00 7.76 5.22
N PRO A 91 0.66 9.06 5.05
CA PRO A 91 1.50 10.11 5.59
C PRO A 91 1.60 9.85 7.09
N GLU A 92 2.82 9.60 7.57
CA GLU A 92 3.10 9.52 9.00
C GLU A 92 2.32 10.63 9.71
N PRO A 93 1.51 10.32 10.74
CA PRO A 93 0.73 11.34 11.41
C PRO A 93 1.71 12.40 11.89
N ASP A 94 1.57 13.62 11.37
CA ASP A 94 2.45 14.74 11.64
C ASP A 94 2.61 14.84 13.17
N PRO A 95 3.80 14.60 13.74
CA PRO A 95 3.97 14.38 15.19
C PRO A 95 3.69 15.62 16.06
N ILE A 96 3.11 16.68 15.49
CA ILE A 96 2.86 17.99 16.13
C ILE A 96 1.34 18.31 16.20
N ALA A 97 0.43 17.36 15.94
CA ALA A 97 -1.01 17.61 16.10
C ALA A 97 -1.55 17.41 17.54
N LEU A 98 -0.69 17.06 18.50
CA LEU A 98 -1.01 17.03 19.93
C LEU A 98 -0.08 18.00 20.69
N SER A 99 -0.42 19.29 20.69
CA SER A 99 0.11 20.30 21.62
C SER A 99 -0.92 21.40 21.80
#